data_AF-A0A2N0D8K6-F1
#
_entry.id   AF-A0A2N0D8K6-F1
#
_cell.length_a   1.000
_cell.length_b   1.000
_cell.length_c   1.000
_cell.angle_alpha   90.00
_cell.angle_beta   90.00
_cell.angle_gamma   90.00
#
_symmetry.space_group_name_H-M   'P 1'
#
loop_
_entity.id
_entity.type
_entity.pdbx_description
1 polymer ?
#
loop_
_entity_poly.entity_id
_entity_poly.type
_entity_poly.pdbx_seq_one_letter_code
_entity_poly.pdbx_strand_id
1 'polypeptide(L)'
;MARGFRTIRDGVTAFAMLALIWLIAAKLNDAPDTVHAGQFHAADGDSLTLGAERMRLRGIDAPELNQSCERGGTRWACGWEARETLQRLVAGSDTRCGGGERDQYDRLLVVCRSGGIDLNAEMVARGMAVSYGNYEREEERARVEKAGLWAGTFERPRDVRDHERERSGFEDVRRLIGQVTGWE
;
A
#
# COMPACT_ATOMS: atom_id res chain seq x y z
N MET A 1 57.33 26.18 -4.88
CA MET A 1 56.16 25.86 -4.03
C MET A 1 54.79 26.22 -4.63
N ALA A 2 54.68 26.95 -5.76
CA ALA A 2 53.39 27.34 -6.34
C ALA A 2 52.69 26.28 -7.23
N ARG A 3 53.42 25.28 -7.75
CA ARG A 3 52.86 24.23 -8.63
C ARG A 3 51.99 23.21 -7.89
N GLY A 4 52.41 22.78 -6.69
CA GLY A 4 51.68 21.77 -5.90
C GLY A 4 50.32 22.24 -5.41
N PHE A 5 50.20 23.52 -5.04
CA PHE A 5 48.93 24.10 -4.58
C PHE A 5 47.88 24.21 -5.70
N ARG A 6 48.32 24.42 -6.95
CA ARG A 6 47.44 24.48 -8.12
C ARG A 6 46.87 23.09 -8.45
N THR A 7 47.70 22.06 -8.46
CA THR A 7 47.25 20.65 -8.63
C THR A 7 46.33 20.16 -7.52
N ILE A 8 46.54 20.57 -6.27
CA ILE A 8 45.63 20.21 -5.16
C ILE A 8 44.27 20.88 -5.33
N ARG A 9 44.26 22.19 -5.64
CA ARG A 9 43.01 22.94 -5.90
C ARG A 9 42.23 22.33 -7.07
N ASP A 10 42.92 22.01 -8.17
CA ASP A 10 42.31 21.46 -9.37
C ASP A 10 41.78 20.03 -9.12
N GLY A 11 42.42 19.27 -8.22
CA GLY A 11 41.93 17.96 -7.74
C GLY A 11 40.68 18.08 -6.86
N VAL A 12 40.64 19.07 -5.96
CA VAL A 12 39.46 19.34 -5.11
C VAL A 12 38.26 19.77 -5.95
N THR A 13 38.47 20.64 -6.96
CA THR A 13 37.38 21.05 -7.86
C THR A 13 36.87 19.89 -8.71
N ALA A 14 37.76 19.05 -9.24
CA ALA A 14 37.36 17.86 -9.98
C ALA A 14 36.56 16.87 -9.11
N PHE A 15 36.99 16.64 -7.87
CA PHE A 15 36.27 15.78 -6.93
C PHE A 15 34.89 16.36 -6.59
N ALA A 16 34.80 17.67 -6.32
CA ALA A 16 33.53 18.33 -6.05
C ALA A 16 32.56 18.24 -7.24
N MET A 17 33.06 18.39 -8.47
CA MET A 17 32.26 18.22 -9.69
C MET A 17 31.77 16.78 -9.85
N LEU A 18 32.62 15.78 -9.63
CA LEU A 18 32.22 14.36 -9.71
C LEU A 18 31.19 14.01 -8.63
N ALA A 19 31.36 14.50 -7.40
CA ALA A 19 30.39 14.31 -6.32
C ALA A 19 29.04 14.96 -6.66
N LEU A 20 29.04 16.17 -7.23
CA LEU A 20 27.82 16.84 -7.68
C LEU A 20 27.13 16.07 -8.82
N ILE A 21 27.89 15.59 -9.81
CA ILE A 21 27.36 14.77 -10.91
C ILE A 21 26.73 13.49 -10.36
N TRP A 22 27.35 12.84 -9.38
CA TRP A 22 26.80 11.64 -8.73
C TRP A 22 25.49 11.93 -7.99
N LEU A 23 25.41 13.04 -7.24
CA LEU A 23 24.17 13.45 -6.56
C LEU A 23 23.05 13.79 -7.54
N ILE A 24 23.38 14.46 -8.65
CA ILE A 24 22.44 14.76 -9.74
C ILE A 24 21.96 13.45 -10.38
N ALA A 25 22.87 12.53 -10.71
CA ALA A 25 22.53 11.23 -11.27
C ALA A 25 21.63 10.41 -10.32
N ALA A 26 21.91 10.41 -9.02
CA ALA A 26 21.08 9.75 -8.01
C ALA A 26 19.68 10.37 -7.90
N LYS A 27 19.54 11.68 -8.10
CA LYS A 27 18.24 12.37 -8.13
C LYS A 27 17.46 12.21 -9.43
N LEU A 28 18.16 11.98 -10.55
CA LEU A 28 17.56 11.75 -11.86
C LEU A 28 17.24 10.27 -12.11
N ASN A 29 17.61 9.38 -11.20
CA ASN A 29 17.35 7.95 -11.30
C ASN A 29 15.90 7.58 -10.90
N ASP A 30 14.95 8.46 -11.18
CA ASP A 30 13.52 8.15 -11.17
C ASP A 30 13.29 7.10 -12.27
N ALA A 31 13.40 5.83 -11.91
CA ALA A 31 13.02 4.74 -12.78
C ALA A 31 11.56 4.98 -13.21
N PRO A 32 11.25 4.90 -14.51
CA PRO A 32 9.89 5.12 -14.97
C PRO A 32 8.97 4.14 -14.23
N ASP A 33 7.90 4.67 -13.63
CA ASP A 33 6.85 3.84 -13.06
C ASP A 33 6.41 2.81 -14.10
N THR A 34 6.43 1.54 -13.73
CA THR A 34 5.94 0.48 -14.61
C THR A 34 4.43 0.60 -14.66
N VAL A 35 3.89 0.96 -15.84
CA VAL A 35 2.45 1.09 -16.05
C VAL A 35 1.91 -0.23 -16.58
N HIS A 36 1.03 -0.83 -15.80
CA HIS A 36 0.29 -2.03 -16.13
C HIS A 36 -1.11 -1.68 -16.64
N ALA A 37 -1.56 -2.37 -17.68
CA ALA A 37 -2.92 -2.32 -18.19
C ALA A 37 -3.40 -3.74 -18.44
N GLY A 38 -4.67 -4.02 -18.16
CA GLY A 38 -5.25 -5.33 -18.36
C GLY A 38 -6.42 -5.61 -17.43
N GLN A 39 -6.78 -6.89 -17.32
CA GLN A 39 -7.87 -7.34 -16.46
C GLN A 39 -7.36 -7.50 -15.02
N PHE A 40 -7.60 -6.47 -14.20
CA PHE A 40 -7.26 -6.51 -12.79
C PHE A 40 -8.32 -7.27 -11.99
N HIS A 41 -7.86 -8.06 -11.02
CA HIS A 41 -8.71 -8.76 -10.07
C HIS A 41 -8.40 -8.33 -8.64
N ALA A 42 -9.43 -7.96 -7.88
CA ALA A 42 -9.30 -7.61 -6.47
C ALA A 42 -9.20 -8.86 -5.59
N ALA A 43 -8.07 -8.99 -4.90
CA ALA A 43 -7.85 -10.04 -3.91
C ALA A 43 -8.51 -9.66 -2.57
N ASP A 44 -8.39 -8.40 -2.18
CA ASP A 44 -9.00 -7.78 -1.00
C ASP A 44 -9.30 -6.29 -1.30
N GLY A 45 -9.49 -5.45 -0.27
CA GLY A 45 -9.81 -4.04 -0.44
C GLY A 45 -8.64 -3.13 -0.84
N ASP A 46 -7.39 -3.59 -0.83
CA ASP A 46 -6.23 -2.80 -1.27
C ASP A 46 -5.19 -3.59 -2.11
N SER A 47 -5.47 -4.85 -2.42
CA SER A 47 -4.61 -5.72 -3.21
C SER A 47 -5.27 -6.14 -4.52
N LEU A 48 -4.48 -6.05 -5.60
CA LEU A 48 -4.85 -6.45 -6.95
C LEU A 48 -3.93 -7.55 -7.47
N THR A 49 -4.43 -8.28 -8.46
CA THR A 49 -3.64 -9.21 -9.27
C THR A 49 -3.84 -8.92 -10.76
N LEU A 50 -2.75 -9.07 -11.53
CA LEU A 50 -2.75 -9.05 -12.99
C LEU A 50 -1.90 -10.22 -13.48
N GLY A 51 -2.56 -11.34 -13.81
CA GLY A 51 -1.85 -12.60 -14.05
C GLY A 51 -1.12 -13.06 -12.79
N ALA A 52 0.21 -13.19 -12.85
CA ALA A 52 1.05 -13.55 -11.71
C ALA A 52 1.51 -12.35 -10.87
N GLU A 53 1.38 -11.12 -11.39
CA GLU A 53 1.83 -9.91 -10.69
C GLU A 53 0.87 -9.56 -9.56
N ARG A 54 1.42 -9.36 -8.36
CA ARG A 54 0.68 -8.95 -7.16
C ARG A 54 0.95 -7.49 -6.89
N MET A 55 -0.11 -6.71 -6.72
CA MET A 55 -0.04 -5.27 -6.54
C MET A 55 -0.75 -4.87 -5.27
N ARG A 56 -0.23 -3.88 -4.57
CA ARG A 56 -0.90 -3.21 -3.45
C ARG A 56 -1.10 -1.75 -3.78
N LEU A 57 -2.31 -1.25 -3.52
CA LEU A 57 -2.62 0.16 -3.66
C LEU A 57 -1.79 0.96 -2.66
N ARG A 58 -0.97 1.87 -3.21
CA ARG A 58 -0.11 2.76 -2.44
C ARG A 58 -0.95 3.76 -1.65
N GLY A 59 -0.52 4.05 -0.43
CA GLY A 59 -1.03 5.16 0.37
C GLY A 59 -2.37 4.90 1.05
N ILE A 60 -2.90 3.68 0.99
CA ILE A 60 -4.16 3.30 1.64
C ILE A 60 -4.01 2.00 2.42
N ASP A 61 -4.96 1.76 3.32
CA ASP A 61 -5.10 0.49 4.03
C ASP A 61 -6.58 0.12 4.11
N ALA A 62 -6.95 -1.02 3.51
CA ALA A 62 -8.34 -1.48 3.49
C ALA A 62 -8.59 -2.59 4.51
N PRO A 63 -9.84 -2.80 4.95
CA PRO A 63 -10.18 -3.91 5.83
C PRO A 63 -9.77 -5.25 5.23
N GLU A 64 -9.28 -6.14 6.09
CA GLU A 64 -8.94 -7.51 5.69
C GLU A 64 -10.18 -8.22 5.14
N LEU A 65 -10.01 -9.15 4.19
CA LEU A 65 -11.14 -9.76 3.48
C LEU A 65 -12.20 -10.38 4.42
N ASN A 66 -11.78 -10.97 5.53
CA ASN A 66 -12.60 -11.59 6.57
C ASN A 66 -13.06 -10.60 7.67
N GLN A 67 -12.63 -9.34 7.61
CA GLN A 67 -12.93 -8.35 8.64
C GLN A 67 -14.42 -7.99 8.65
N SER A 68 -14.98 -7.94 9.86
CA SER A 68 -16.33 -7.46 10.12
C SER A 68 -16.29 -6.11 10.85
N CYS A 69 -17.19 -5.21 10.49
CA CYS A 69 -17.35 -3.90 11.09
C CYS A 69 -18.78 -3.74 11.61
N GLU A 70 -19.08 -2.69 12.37
CA GLU A 70 -20.41 -2.43 12.91
C GLU A 70 -20.96 -1.11 12.40
N ARG A 71 -22.24 -1.09 12.02
CA ARG A 71 -22.98 0.13 11.65
C ARG A 71 -24.40 0.04 12.20
N GLY A 72 -24.79 1.00 13.04
CA GLY A 72 -26.12 1.04 13.65
C GLY A 72 -26.45 -0.22 14.46
N GLY A 73 -25.47 -0.76 15.21
CA GLY A 73 -25.64 -1.97 16.02
C GLY A 73 -25.68 -3.29 15.23
N THR A 74 -25.46 -3.25 13.91
CA THR A 74 -25.44 -4.44 13.05
C THR A 74 -24.05 -4.66 12.50
N ARG A 75 -23.55 -5.91 12.57
CA ARG A 75 -22.29 -6.29 11.94
C ARG A 75 -22.45 -6.47 10.45
N TRP A 76 -21.43 -6.05 9.69
CA TRP A 76 -21.36 -6.21 8.24
C TRP A 76 -19.95 -6.61 7.80
N ALA A 77 -19.86 -7.33 6.68
CA ALA A 77 -18.60 -7.85 6.13
C ALA A 77 -17.84 -6.76 5.35
N CYS A 78 -17.28 -5.80 6.09
CA CYS A 78 -16.61 -4.63 5.51
C CYS A 78 -15.41 -4.98 4.62
N GLY A 79 -14.67 -6.04 4.94
CA GLY A 79 -13.61 -6.58 4.08
C GLY A 79 -14.10 -6.98 2.69
N TRP A 80 -15.22 -7.69 2.65
CA TRP A 80 -15.83 -8.15 1.40
C TRP A 80 -16.38 -6.99 0.59
N GLU A 81 -17.06 -6.03 1.23
CA GLU A 81 -17.60 -4.86 0.53
C GLU A 81 -16.49 -3.93 -0.01
N ALA A 82 -15.37 -3.80 0.71
CA ALA A 82 -14.20 -3.08 0.24
C ALA A 82 -13.62 -3.75 -1.01
N ARG A 83 -13.40 -5.08 -0.98
CA ARG A 83 -12.97 -5.86 -2.15
C ARG A 83 -13.90 -5.68 -3.35
N GLU A 84 -15.21 -5.80 -3.15
CA GLU A 84 -16.20 -5.65 -4.22
C GLU A 84 -16.24 -4.23 -4.77
N THR A 85 -15.99 -3.22 -3.94
CA THR A 85 -15.85 -1.84 -4.38
C THR A 85 -14.61 -1.68 -5.25
N LEU A 86 -13.46 -2.20 -4.82
CA LEU A 86 -12.24 -2.16 -5.61
C LEU A 86 -12.42 -2.90 -6.95
N GLN A 87 -13.03 -4.09 -6.94
CA GLN A 87 -13.29 -4.88 -8.15
C GLN A 87 -14.13 -4.11 -9.16
N ARG A 88 -15.15 -3.36 -8.70
CA ARG A 88 -16.00 -2.52 -9.56
C ARG A 88 -15.23 -1.34 -10.15
N LEU A 89 -14.36 -0.72 -9.35
CA LEU A 89 -13.53 0.42 -9.82
C LEU A 89 -12.54 -0.01 -10.90
N VAL A 90 -11.85 -1.14 -10.71
CA VAL A 90 -10.83 -1.62 -11.67
C VAL A 90 -11.41 -2.32 -12.90
N ALA A 91 -12.72 -2.61 -12.89
CA ALA A 91 -13.42 -3.14 -14.07
C ALA A 91 -13.62 -2.08 -15.17
N GLY A 92 -13.23 -0.82 -14.92
CA GLY A 92 -13.20 0.23 -15.95
C GLY A 92 -12.31 -0.17 -17.13
N SER A 93 -12.80 0.07 -18.36
CA SER A 93 -12.17 -0.40 -19.60
C SER A 93 -10.80 0.20 -19.89
N ASP A 94 -10.44 1.29 -19.21
CA ASP A 94 -9.18 2.02 -19.39
C ASP A 94 -8.31 2.04 -18.12
N THR A 95 -8.58 1.14 -17.17
CA THR A 95 -7.82 1.06 -15.92
C THR A 95 -6.33 0.83 -16.17
N ARG A 96 -5.49 1.67 -15.56
CA ARG A 96 -4.03 1.58 -15.58
C ARG A 96 -3.48 1.73 -14.17
N CYS A 97 -2.59 0.83 -13.78
CA CYS A 97 -1.92 0.87 -12.48
C CYS A 97 -0.43 1.09 -12.69
N GLY A 98 0.11 2.19 -12.15
CA GLY A 98 1.51 2.55 -12.27
C GLY A 98 2.24 2.52 -10.93
N GLY A 99 3.47 2.00 -10.92
CA GLY A 99 4.37 2.06 -9.76
C GLY A 99 5.75 1.49 -10.05
N GLY A 100 6.74 1.83 -9.21
CA GLY A 100 8.13 1.34 -9.33
C GLY A 100 8.71 0.70 -8.07
N GLU A 101 8.02 0.78 -6.93
CA GLU A 101 8.50 0.27 -5.65
C GLU A 101 7.80 -1.03 -5.27
N ARG A 102 8.48 -1.92 -4.55
CA ARG A 102 7.89 -3.15 -4.00
C ARG A 102 7.90 -3.10 -2.48
N ASP A 103 6.88 -3.69 -1.85
CA ASP A 103 6.84 -3.86 -0.41
C ASP A 103 7.65 -5.10 0.06
N GLN A 104 7.72 -5.31 1.37
CA GLN A 104 8.44 -6.44 1.98
C GLN A 104 7.87 -7.83 1.60
N TYR A 105 6.69 -7.88 0.98
CA TYR A 105 6.02 -9.08 0.49
C TYR A 105 6.16 -9.25 -1.03
N ASP A 106 7.05 -8.47 -1.64
CA ASP A 106 7.33 -8.46 -3.07
C ASP A 106 6.11 -8.01 -3.92
N ARG A 107 5.16 -7.27 -3.34
CA ARG A 107 4.03 -6.69 -4.09
C ARG A 107 4.41 -5.35 -4.66
N LEU A 108 4.05 -5.09 -5.91
CA LEU A 108 4.25 -3.79 -6.55
C LEU A 108 3.31 -2.74 -5.92
N LEU A 109 3.88 -1.64 -5.45
CA LEU A 109 3.14 -0.51 -4.86
C LEU A 109 2.66 0.44 -5.95
N VAL A 110 1.36 0.42 -6.24
CA VAL A 110 0.77 1.09 -7.40
C VAL A 110 -0.24 2.18 -7.04
N VAL A 111 -0.37 3.16 -7.93
CA VAL A 111 -1.54 4.05 -8.02
C VAL A 111 -2.31 3.68 -9.28
N CYS A 112 -3.59 3.34 -9.12
CA CYS A 112 -4.46 2.95 -10.22
C CYS A 112 -5.34 4.13 -10.66
N ARG A 113 -5.53 4.28 -11.97
CA ARG A 113 -6.41 5.29 -12.57
C ARG A 113 -7.30 4.68 -13.65
N SER A 114 -8.55 5.13 -13.72
CA SER A 114 -9.49 4.83 -14.81
C SER A 114 -10.30 6.10 -15.12
N GLY A 115 -10.42 6.48 -16.39
CA GLY A 115 -11.11 7.70 -16.81
C GLY A 115 -10.54 8.99 -16.20
N GLY A 116 -9.26 9.00 -15.82
CA GLY A 116 -8.62 10.12 -15.11
C GLY A 116 -8.90 10.19 -13.60
N ILE A 117 -9.66 9.25 -13.04
CA ILE A 117 -9.97 9.15 -11.62
C ILE A 117 -8.89 8.32 -10.92
N ASP A 118 -8.38 8.79 -9.78
CA ASP A 118 -7.50 8.02 -8.90
C ASP A 118 -8.33 7.03 -8.08
N LEU A 119 -8.15 5.73 -8.35
CA LEU A 119 -8.95 4.67 -7.71
C LEU A 119 -8.56 4.46 -6.25
N ASN A 120 -7.31 4.72 -5.88
CA ASN A 120 -6.86 4.63 -4.49
C ASN A 120 -7.56 5.73 -3.66
N ALA A 121 -7.58 6.96 -4.19
CA ALA A 121 -8.31 8.08 -3.61
C ALA A 121 -9.82 7.78 -3.48
N GLU A 122 -10.40 7.17 -4.52
CA GLU A 122 -11.82 6.82 -4.55
C GLU A 122 -12.19 5.77 -3.50
N MET A 123 -11.31 4.79 -3.25
CA MET A 123 -11.49 3.82 -2.16
C MET A 123 -11.58 4.50 -0.79
N VAL A 124 -10.68 5.46 -0.53
CA VAL A 124 -10.69 6.23 0.72
C VAL A 124 -11.91 7.13 0.81
N ALA A 125 -12.24 7.82 -0.28
CA ALA A 125 -13.40 8.71 -0.36
C ALA A 125 -14.72 7.99 -0.09
N ARG A 126 -14.88 6.75 -0.56
CA ARG A 126 -16.04 5.90 -0.29
C ARG A 126 -16.05 5.31 1.13
N GLY A 127 -15.01 5.56 1.91
CA GLY A 127 -14.80 4.98 3.23
C GLY A 127 -14.56 3.48 3.17
N MET A 128 -14.04 2.93 2.08
CA MET A 128 -13.69 1.51 1.94
C MET A 128 -12.22 1.22 2.27
N ALA A 129 -11.44 2.26 2.51
CA ALA A 129 -10.07 2.21 3.01
C ALA A 129 -9.79 3.44 3.90
N VAL A 130 -8.77 3.35 4.73
CA VAL A 130 -8.22 4.49 5.48
C VAL A 130 -6.97 5.04 4.78
N SER A 131 -6.66 6.33 4.95
CA SER A 131 -5.42 6.89 4.41
C SER A 131 -4.22 6.32 5.14
N TYR A 132 -3.15 6.07 4.37
CA TYR A 132 -1.83 5.75 4.87
C TYR A 132 -0.79 6.65 4.19
N GLY A 133 -0.88 7.96 4.46
CA GLY A 133 0.14 8.97 4.16
C GLY A 133 -0.13 9.85 2.94
N ASN A 134 -1.14 9.55 2.11
CA ASN A 134 -1.34 10.24 0.82
C ASN A 134 -2.77 10.78 0.56
N TYR A 135 -3.78 10.36 1.31
CA TYR A 135 -5.21 10.60 0.99
C TYR A 135 -6.01 11.14 2.20
N GLU A 136 -5.38 11.99 3.02
CA GLU A 136 -5.99 12.52 4.26
C GLU A 136 -7.24 13.37 3.99
N ARG A 137 -7.28 14.07 2.86
CA ARG A 137 -8.43 14.91 2.48
C ARG A 137 -9.63 14.05 2.12
N GLU A 138 -9.40 12.98 1.38
CA GLU A 138 -10.43 12.02 0.99
C GLU A 138 -10.97 11.29 2.22
N GLU A 139 -10.10 10.94 3.17
CA GLU A 139 -10.51 10.32 4.43
C GLU A 139 -11.32 11.28 5.29
N GLU A 140 -10.90 12.54 5.40
CA GLU A 140 -11.64 13.56 6.14
C GLU A 140 -13.04 13.79 5.53
N ARG A 141 -13.14 13.84 4.21
CA ARG A 141 -14.44 13.89 3.53
C ARG A 141 -15.30 12.67 3.88
N ALA A 142 -14.73 11.47 3.81
CA ALA A 142 -15.44 10.23 4.12
C ALA A 142 -15.94 10.21 5.59
N ARG A 143 -15.18 10.79 6.53
CA ARG A 143 -15.59 10.97 7.93
C ARG A 143 -16.78 11.93 8.07
N VAL A 144 -16.68 13.11 7.45
CA VAL A 144 -17.75 14.12 7.49
C VAL A 144 -19.04 13.58 6.89
N GLU A 145 -18.93 12.85 5.78
CA GLU A 145 -20.06 12.25 5.07
C GLU A 145 -20.55 10.94 5.71
N LYS A 146 -19.85 10.43 6.73
CA LYS A 146 -20.11 9.11 7.34
C LYS A 146 -20.18 8.00 6.29
N ALA A 147 -19.24 8.02 5.34
CA ALA A 147 -19.16 7.06 4.25
C ALA A 147 -18.52 5.75 4.70
N GLY A 148 -19.04 4.61 4.22
CA GLY A 148 -18.43 3.30 4.41
C GLY A 148 -18.15 2.96 5.88
N LEU A 149 -16.87 2.69 6.18
CA LEU A 149 -16.35 2.44 7.52
C LEU A 149 -16.71 3.54 8.53
N TRP A 150 -16.74 4.81 8.09
CA TRP A 150 -17.02 5.97 8.94
C TRP A 150 -18.51 6.13 9.28
N ALA A 151 -19.38 5.29 8.74
CA ALA A 151 -20.78 5.23 9.13
C ALA A 151 -21.03 4.55 10.48
N GLY A 152 -20.00 3.90 11.04
CA GLY A 152 -20.11 3.17 12.29
C GLY A 152 -18.75 2.99 12.97
N THR A 153 -18.56 1.85 13.62
CA THR A 153 -17.33 1.51 14.34
C THR A 153 -16.61 0.37 13.63
N PHE A 154 -15.29 0.50 13.57
CA PHE A 154 -14.42 -0.50 12.97
C PHE A 154 -13.07 -0.46 13.67
N GLU A 155 -12.45 -1.63 13.72
CA GLU A 155 -11.04 -1.75 14.09
C GLU A 155 -10.17 -1.40 12.89
N ARG A 156 -9.04 -0.71 13.07
CA ARG A 156 -8.20 -0.36 11.93
C ARG A 156 -7.61 -1.64 11.33
N PRO A 157 -7.45 -1.72 9.99
CA PRO A 157 -6.98 -2.96 9.37
C PRO A 157 -5.58 -3.40 9.85
N ARG A 158 -4.70 -2.44 10.17
CA ARG A 158 -3.40 -2.74 10.81
C ARG A 158 -3.56 -3.48 12.14
N ASP A 159 -4.45 -3.02 13.01
CA ASP A 159 -4.62 -3.59 14.34
C ASP A 159 -5.17 -5.03 14.24
N VAL A 160 -6.09 -5.28 13.30
CA VAL A 160 -6.62 -6.63 13.01
C VAL A 160 -5.50 -7.59 12.62
N ARG A 161 -4.62 -7.18 11.69
CA ARG A 161 -3.47 -8.00 11.26
C ARG A 161 -2.50 -8.28 12.41
N ASP A 162 -2.27 -7.30 13.27
CA ASP A 162 -1.35 -7.46 14.40
C ASP A 162 -1.91 -8.48 15.41
N HIS A 163 -3.22 -8.44 15.70
CA HIS A 163 -3.87 -9.44 16.53
C HIS A 163 -3.92 -10.85 15.91
N GLU A 164 -4.10 -10.98 14.61
CA GLU A 164 -4.02 -12.28 13.92
C GLU A 164 -2.61 -12.90 14.01
N ARG A 165 -1.56 -12.09 13.91
CA ARG A 165 -0.16 -12.53 14.09
C ARG A 165 0.12 -13.01 15.51
N GLU A 166 -0.36 -12.30 16.51
CA GLU A 166 -0.19 -12.70 17.92
C GLU A 166 -0.91 -14.02 18.22
N ARG A 167 -2.16 -14.17 17.73
CA ARG A 167 -2.95 -15.40 17.90
C ARG A 167 -2.29 -16.60 17.23
N SER A 168 -1.87 -16.45 15.97
CA SER A 168 -1.19 -17.53 15.24
C SER A 168 0.13 -17.94 15.91
N GLY A 169 0.93 -16.98 16.36
CA GLY A 169 2.16 -17.28 17.11
C GLY A 169 1.91 -18.06 18.40
N PHE A 170 0.85 -17.73 19.14
CA PHE A 170 0.47 -18.46 20.34
C PHE A 170 -0.05 -19.88 20.05
N GLU A 171 -0.83 -20.06 18.98
CA GLU A 171 -1.29 -21.38 18.54
C GLU A 171 -0.14 -22.29 18.10
N ASP A 172 0.85 -21.74 17.39
CA ASP A 172 2.05 -22.47 16.97
C ASP A 172 2.88 -22.91 18.19
N VAL A 173 3.07 -22.02 19.17
CA VAL A 173 3.75 -22.37 20.44
C VAL A 173 2.97 -23.45 21.18
N ARG A 174 1.64 -23.36 21.26
CA ARG A 174 0.81 -24.40 21.89
C ARG A 174 0.96 -25.75 21.20
N ARG A 175 0.96 -25.77 19.86
CA ARG A 175 1.15 -26.99 19.07
C ARG A 175 2.53 -27.61 19.34
N LEU A 176 3.58 -26.78 19.39
CA LEU A 176 4.94 -27.23 19.72
C LEU A 176 5.03 -27.81 21.13
N ILE A 177 4.44 -27.16 22.13
CA ILE A 177 4.43 -27.66 23.51
C ILE A 177 3.67 -28.99 23.57
N GLY A 178 2.48 -29.09 22.95
CA GLY A 178 1.71 -30.34 22.92
C GLY A 178 2.49 -31.51 22.29
N GLN A 179 3.24 -31.25 21.22
CA GLN A 179 4.12 -32.25 20.58
C GLN A 179 5.28 -32.69 21.48
N VAL A 180 5.82 -31.78 22.30
CA VAL A 180 6.95 -32.07 23.20
C VAL A 180 6.52 -32.74 24.49
N THR A 181 5.37 -32.36 25.03
CA THR A 181 4.92 -32.83 26.35
C THR A 181 4.02 -34.07 26.26
N GLY A 182 3.47 -34.40 25.10
CA GLY A 182 2.66 -35.61 24.88
C GLY A 182 1.29 -35.60 25.59
N TRP A 183 0.73 -34.42 25.86
CA TRP A 183 -0.60 -34.28 26.45
C TRP A 183 -1.64 -34.21 25.32
N GLU A 184 -2.28 -35.35 25.02
CA GLU A 184 -3.59 -35.41 24.36
C GLU A 184 -4.71 -35.26 25.40
#